data_AF-A0A2E5HHU2-F1
#
_entry.id   AF-A0A2E5HHU2-F1
#
_cell.length_a   1.000
_cell.length_b   1.000
_cell.length_c   1.000
_cell.angle_alpha   90.00
_cell.angle_beta   90.00
_cell.angle_gamma   90.00
#
_symmetry.space_group_name_H-M   'P 1'
#
loop_
_entity.id
_entity.type
_entity.pdbx_description
1 polymer ?
#
loop_
_entity_poly.entity_id
_entity_poly.type
_entity_poly.pdbx_seq_one_letter_code
_entity_poly.pdbx_strand_id
1 'polypeptide(L)'
;MPIHDDDIRSSVQDIWASMLGMPIEPAPIAEVTNTNDQIACMVQITGHWVGSVVLTCHTSLAADLTRTMFAMEDEDPSSEDVHDAFGELANMVGGNIKTVVGDPSHLSLPTVVDGNNYQLHVTRSTCTHKVDFECQGERLQLRIFERTDDNMAAA
;
A
#
# COMPACT_ATOMS: atom_id res chain seq x y z
N MET A 1 -6.72 -18.95 1.11
CA MET A 1 -7.09 -18.87 -0.32
C MET A 1 -5.97 -18.14 -1.04
N PRO A 2 -5.58 -18.47 -2.28
CA PRO A 2 -4.59 -17.66 -2.99
C PRO A 2 -5.14 -16.24 -3.19
N ILE A 3 -4.26 -15.25 -3.03
CA ILE A 3 -4.57 -13.86 -3.36
C ILE A 3 -4.51 -13.74 -4.89
N HIS A 4 -5.48 -13.06 -5.51
CA HIS A 4 -5.46 -12.77 -6.95
C HIS A 4 -5.36 -11.27 -7.19
N ASP A 5 -4.62 -10.87 -8.23
CA ASP A 5 -4.43 -9.46 -8.58
C ASP A 5 -5.76 -8.73 -8.86
N ASP A 6 -6.75 -9.41 -9.44
CA ASP A 6 -8.06 -8.82 -9.72
C ASP A 6 -8.84 -8.51 -8.44
N ASP A 7 -8.74 -9.38 -7.43
CA ASP A 7 -9.35 -9.15 -6.10
C ASP A 7 -8.68 -7.96 -5.41
N ILE A 8 -7.35 -7.83 -5.53
CA ILE A 8 -6.60 -6.67 -5.02
C ILE A 8 -7.07 -5.39 -5.71
N ARG A 9 -7.16 -5.40 -7.05
CA ARG A 9 -7.58 -4.22 -7.84
C ARG A 9 -8.98 -3.77 -7.45
N SER A 10 -9.95 -4.70 -7.42
CA SER A 10 -11.33 -4.39 -7.01
C SER A 10 -11.38 -3.83 -5.59
N SER A 11 -10.67 -4.47 -4.65
CA SER A 11 -10.61 -4.01 -3.25
C SER A 11 -10.07 -2.58 -3.13
N VAL A 12 -8.99 -2.25 -3.84
CA VAL A 12 -8.41 -0.90 -3.81
C VAL A 12 -9.39 0.12 -4.41
N GLN A 13 -10.05 -0.22 -5.52
CA GLN A 13 -11.06 0.63 -6.14
C GLN A 13 -12.23 0.90 -5.21
N ASP A 14 -12.73 -0.13 -4.51
CA ASP A 14 -13.82 0.01 -3.54
C ASP A 14 -13.43 0.90 -2.35
N ILE A 15 -12.20 0.75 -1.83
CA ILE A 15 -11.67 1.61 -0.76
C ILE A 15 -11.61 3.06 -1.23
N TRP A 16 -11.04 3.32 -2.41
CA TRP A 16 -10.93 4.68 -2.96
C TRP A 16 -12.29 5.32 -3.18
N ALA A 17 -13.23 4.58 -3.78
CA ALA A 17 -14.59 5.06 -4.01
C ALA A 17 -15.30 5.38 -2.68
N SER A 18 -15.15 4.52 -1.66
CA SER A 18 -15.82 4.69 -0.38
C SER A 18 -15.21 5.80 0.50
N MET A 19 -13.88 5.91 0.52
CA MET A 19 -13.17 6.78 1.46
C MET A 19 -12.87 8.16 0.87
N LEU A 20 -12.64 8.21 -0.43
CA LEU A 20 -12.17 9.42 -1.11
C LEU A 20 -13.17 9.93 -2.15
N GLY A 21 -14.15 9.12 -2.56
CA GLY A 21 -15.04 9.46 -3.68
C GLY A 21 -14.27 9.68 -4.99
N MET A 22 -13.04 9.16 -5.08
CA MET A 22 -12.15 9.36 -6.22
C MET A 22 -12.08 8.10 -7.10
N PRO A 23 -12.00 8.27 -8.43
CA PRO A 23 -11.64 7.18 -9.30
C PRO A 23 -10.15 6.83 -9.13
N ILE A 24 -9.87 5.53 -9.05
CA ILE A 24 -8.53 4.98 -9.19
C ILE A 24 -8.61 3.83 -10.20
N GLU A 25 -7.73 3.85 -11.20
CA GLU A 25 -7.79 2.90 -12.29
C GLU A 25 -6.57 1.99 -12.31
N PRO A 26 -6.73 0.68 -12.57
CA PRO A 26 -5.59 -0.21 -12.66
C PRO A 26 -4.73 0.15 -13.87
N ALA A 27 -3.43 0.17 -13.68
CA ALA A 27 -2.49 0.62 -14.69
C ALA A 27 -1.43 -0.47 -14.99
N PRO A 28 -0.76 -0.41 -16.16
CA PRO A 28 0.36 -1.28 -16.45
C PRO A 28 1.46 -1.11 -15.43
N ILE A 29 2.09 -2.22 -15.03
CA ILE A 29 3.21 -2.22 -14.10
C ILE A 29 4.37 -1.45 -14.73
N ALA A 30 4.84 -0.42 -14.04
CA ALA A 30 6.03 0.33 -14.42
C ALA A 30 7.19 0.03 -13.46
N GLU A 31 8.41 0.24 -13.93
CA GLU A 31 9.53 0.39 -13.00
C GLU A 31 9.33 1.66 -12.21
N VAL A 32 9.51 1.59 -10.88
CA VAL A 32 9.52 2.78 -10.05
C VAL A 32 10.73 3.58 -10.49
N THR A 33 10.50 4.70 -11.18
CA THR A 33 11.54 5.69 -11.39
C THR A 33 11.99 6.15 -10.01
N ASN A 34 13.28 6.04 -9.71
CA ASN A 34 13.88 6.68 -8.53
C ASN A 34 13.71 8.19 -8.69
N THR A 35 12.56 8.67 -8.30
CA THR A 35 12.24 10.08 -8.19
C THR A 35 12.52 10.45 -6.75
N ASN A 36 13.17 11.60 -6.55
CA ASN A 36 13.05 12.27 -5.27
C ASN A 36 11.55 12.50 -5.02
N ASP A 37 11.11 12.54 -3.76
CA ASP A 37 9.71 12.82 -3.37
C ASP A 37 8.73 11.64 -3.49
N GLN A 38 9.04 10.53 -2.80
CA GLN A 38 8.12 9.40 -2.61
C GLN A 38 7.82 9.17 -1.12
N ILE A 39 6.65 8.61 -0.85
CA ILE A 39 6.25 8.11 0.46
C ILE A 39 5.81 6.65 0.32
N ALA A 40 6.17 5.84 1.30
CA ALA A 40 5.67 4.48 1.41
C ALA A 40 4.97 4.27 2.76
N CYS A 41 3.98 3.39 2.77
CA CYS A 41 3.36 2.93 4.00
C CYS A 41 3.23 1.42 3.96
N MET A 42 3.60 0.78 5.06
CA MET A 42 3.63 -0.67 5.19
C MET A 42 2.80 -1.12 6.37
N VAL A 43 2.03 -2.18 6.17
CA VAL A 43 1.39 -2.96 7.24
C VAL A 43 1.82 -4.42 7.12
N GLN A 44 2.05 -5.06 8.25
CA GLN A 44 2.41 -6.48 8.32
C GLN A 44 1.19 -7.29 8.71
N ILE A 45 1.03 -8.45 8.05
CA ILE A 45 0.06 -9.46 8.44
C ILE A 45 0.86 -10.62 9.07
N THR A 46 0.40 -11.07 10.22
CA THR A 46 1.01 -12.18 10.96
C THR A 46 -0.04 -13.20 11.39
N GLY A 47 0.36 -14.45 11.65
CA GLY A 47 -0.55 -15.52 12.06
C GLY A 47 -0.42 -16.72 11.14
N HIS A 48 -1.55 -17.21 10.62
CA HIS A 48 -1.63 -18.30 9.65
C HIS A 48 -0.85 -17.96 8.36
N TRP A 49 -0.99 -16.73 7.89
CA TRP A 49 -0.21 -16.17 6.79
C TRP A 49 0.70 -15.05 7.32
N VAL A 50 1.90 -14.94 6.74
CA VAL A 50 2.88 -13.93 7.17
C VAL A 50 3.43 -13.19 5.96
N GLY A 51 3.29 -11.87 5.98
CA GLY A 51 3.75 -11.03 4.90
C GLY A 51 3.51 -9.53 5.16
N SER A 52 3.80 -8.72 4.16
CA SER A 52 3.66 -7.26 4.22
C SER A 52 2.90 -6.74 3.02
N VAL A 53 2.03 -5.76 3.26
CA VAL A 53 1.41 -4.95 2.21
C VAL A 53 2.07 -3.58 2.23
N VAL A 54 2.55 -3.12 1.08
CA VAL A 54 3.27 -1.86 0.93
C VAL A 54 2.59 -1.01 -0.14
N LEU A 55 2.12 0.17 0.26
CA LEU A 55 1.70 1.23 -0.65
C LEU A 55 2.87 2.18 -0.90
N THR A 56 2.98 2.69 -2.12
CA THR A 56 4.00 3.67 -2.49
C THR A 56 3.44 4.62 -3.54
N CYS A 57 3.63 5.93 -3.36
CA CYS A 57 3.30 6.95 -4.35
C CYS A 57 4.22 8.17 -4.18
N HIS A 58 4.05 9.14 -5.08
CA HIS A 58 4.61 10.47 -4.90
C HIS A 58 3.96 11.20 -3.72
N THR A 59 4.74 12.09 -3.08
CA THR A 59 4.25 12.89 -1.95
C THR A 59 3.13 13.86 -2.34
N SER A 60 3.10 14.33 -3.60
CA SER A 60 2.01 15.15 -4.14
C SER A 60 0.68 14.39 -4.14
N LEU A 61 0.67 13.17 -4.72
CA LEU A 61 -0.52 12.32 -4.67
C LEU A 61 -0.93 12.03 -3.23
N ALA A 62 0.02 11.71 -2.33
CA ALA A 62 -0.32 11.48 -0.93
C ALA A 62 -1.00 12.70 -0.27
N ALA A 63 -0.51 13.92 -0.54
CA ALA A 63 -1.14 15.15 -0.06
C ALA A 63 -2.56 15.34 -0.62
N ASP A 64 -2.80 15.04 -1.90
CA ASP A 64 -4.13 15.14 -2.52
C ASP A 64 -5.12 14.13 -1.93
N LEU A 65 -4.65 12.90 -1.66
CA LEU A 65 -5.43 11.89 -0.95
C LEU A 65 -5.78 12.37 0.47
N THR A 66 -4.82 12.95 1.20
CA THR A 66 -5.03 13.51 2.54
C THR A 66 -6.04 14.64 2.54
N ARG A 67 -5.91 15.63 1.64
CA ARG A 67 -6.85 16.76 1.55
C ARG A 67 -8.28 16.28 1.38
N THR A 68 -8.47 15.24 0.59
CA THR A 68 -9.80 14.68 0.36
C THR A 68 -10.29 13.86 1.54
N MET A 69 -9.41 13.03 2.13
CA MET A 69 -9.76 12.18 3.28
C MET A 69 -10.18 13.00 4.51
N PHE A 70 -9.57 14.17 4.71
CA PHE A 70 -9.84 15.05 5.85
C PHE A 70 -10.64 16.31 5.49
N ALA A 71 -11.14 16.42 4.26
CA ALA A 71 -11.92 17.56 3.76
C ALA A 71 -11.22 18.93 3.94
N MET A 72 -9.94 19.00 3.58
CA MET A 72 -9.05 20.16 3.70
C MET A 72 -8.83 20.87 2.33
N GLU A 73 -9.91 21.19 1.63
CA GLU A 73 -9.87 21.64 0.21
C GLU A 73 -9.00 22.89 -0.06
N ASP A 74 -8.79 23.75 0.94
CA ASP A 74 -8.03 25.01 0.81
C ASP A 74 -6.74 25.04 1.66
N GLU A 75 -6.33 23.91 2.24
CA GLU A 75 -5.18 23.85 3.15
C GLU A 75 -4.14 22.83 2.68
N ASP A 76 -2.87 23.18 2.91
CA ASP A 76 -1.78 22.21 2.74
C ASP A 76 -1.75 21.29 3.96
N PRO A 77 -1.89 19.97 3.78
CA PRO A 77 -1.86 19.04 4.89
C PRO A 77 -0.47 19.07 5.55
N SER A 78 -0.44 18.94 6.87
CA SER A 78 0.82 18.76 7.58
C SER A 78 1.42 17.38 7.26
N SER A 79 2.71 17.18 7.56
CA SER A 79 3.32 15.86 7.42
C SER A 79 2.62 14.80 8.27
N GLU A 80 2.12 15.18 9.45
CA GLU A 80 1.38 14.28 10.35
C GLU A 80 0.05 13.87 9.72
N ASP A 81 -0.70 14.81 9.13
CA ASP A 81 -1.94 14.51 8.40
C ASP A 81 -1.68 13.56 7.22
N VAL A 82 -0.58 13.76 6.49
CA VAL A 82 -0.19 12.88 5.38
C VAL A 82 0.15 11.47 5.88
N HIS A 83 0.91 11.38 6.97
CA HIS A 83 1.29 10.08 7.57
C HIS A 83 0.05 9.33 8.07
N ASP A 84 -0.88 10.02 8.73
CA ASP A 84 -2.12 9.44 9.23
C ASP A 84 -3.04 8.96 8.10
N ALA A 85 -3.34 9.82 7.12
CA ALA A 85 -4.20 9.45 6.00
C ALA A 85 -3.62 8.27 5.19
N PHE A 86 -2.32 8.30 4.91
CA PHE A 86 -1.68 7.21 4.16
C PHE A 86 -1.54 5.93 5.00
N GLY A 87 -1.39 6.06 6.32
CA GLY A 87 -1.48 4.98 7.29
C GLY A 87 -2.85 4.30 7.29
N GLU A 88 -3.93 5.08 7.29
CA GLU A 88 -5.30 4.56 7.24
C GLU A 88 -5.60 3.86 5.91
N LEU A 89 -5.17 4.42 4.78
CA LEU A 89 -5.29 3.76 3.48
C LEU A 89 -4.54 2.41 3.46
N ALA A 90 -3.31 2.36 3.97
CA ALA A 90 -2.56 1.11 4.08
C ALA A 90 -3.23 0.10 5.02
N ASN A 91 -3.79 0.55 6.15
CA ASN A 91 -4.56 -0.28 7.07
C ASN A 91 -5.79 -0.90 6.40
N MET A 92 -6.56 -0.11 5.66
CA MET A 92 -7.76 -0.61 4.97
C MET A 92 -7.41 -1.64 3.89
N VAL A 93 -6.41 -1.35 3.06
CA VAL A 93 -5.93 -2.29 2.05
C VAL A 93 -5.41 -3.57 2.72
N GLY A 94 -4.57 -3.44 3.76
CA GLY A 94 -4.06 -4.58 4.51
C GLY A 94 -5.16 -5.39 5.21
N GLY A 95 -6.22 -4.74 5.70
CA GLY A 95 -7.39 -5.37 6.29
C GLY A 95 -8.18 -6.22 5.30
N ASN A 96 -8.32 -5.76 4.05
CA ASN A 96 -8.93 -6.56 2.99
C ASN A 96 -8.05 -7.77 2.64
N ILE A 97 -6.73 -7.59 2.49
CA ILE A 97 -5.82 -8.74 2.26
C ILE A 97 -5.84 -9.73 3.42
N LYS A 98 -5.84 -9.24 4.68
CA LYS A 98 -6.00 -10.07 5.88
C LYS A 98 -7.24 -10.96 5.79
N THR A 99 -8.35 -10.42 5.31
CA THR A 99 -9.61 -11.18 5.17
C THR A 99 -9.49 -12.31 4.15
N VAL A 100 -8.76 -12.07 3.04
CA VAL A 100 -8.52 -13.08 2.00
C VAL A 100 -7.61 -14.23 2.48
N VAL A 101 -6.57 -13.92 3.25
CA VAL A 101 -5.62 -14.94 3.75
C VAL A 101 -6.17 -15.76 4.92
N GLY A 102 -7.21 -15.26 5.59
CA GLY A 102 -8.00 -15.98 6.59
C GLY A 102 -7.43 -15.96 8.01
N ASP A 103 -8.23 -16.43 8.97
CA ASP A 103 -7.89 -16.44 10.39
C ASP A 103 -7.15 -17.73 10.83
N PRO A 104 -6.33 -17.68 11.89
CA PRO A 104 -6.00 -16.48 12.67
C PRO A 104 -4.98 -15.60 11.93
N SER A 105 -5.32 -14.34 11.70
CA SER A 105 -4.39 -13.33 11.20
C SER A 105 -4.52 -12.03 11.97
N HIS A 106 -3.44 -11.28 12.09
CA HIS A 106 -3.38 -9.99 12.78
C HIS A 106 -2.69 -8.97 11.88
N LEU A 107 -3.22 -7.74 11.85
CA LEU A 107 -2.63 -6.61 11.14
C LEU A 107 -1.82 -5.77 12.13
N SER A 108 -0.60 -5.39 11.76
CA SER A 108 0.21 -4.45 12.54
C SER A 108 -0.34 -3.03 12.44
N LEU A 109 0.20 -2.13 13.26
CA LEU A 109 0.10 -0.71 12.99
C LEU A 109 0.81 -0.36 11.65
N PRO A 110 0.37 0.70 10.96
CA PRO A 110 1.04 1.17 9.76
C PRO A 110 2.40 1.76 10.11
N THR A 111 3.37 1.55 9.22
CA THR A 111 4.70 2.16 9.28
C THR A 111 4.88 3.02 8.04
N VAL A 112 4.93 4.32 8.24
CA VAL A 112 5.16 5.29 7.18
C VAL A 112 6.66 5.54 7.02
N VAL A 113 7.12 5.52 5.77
CA VAL A 113 8.48 5.86 5.37
C VAL A 113 8.39 7.09 4.49
N ASP A 114 8.85 8.21 5.04
CA ASP A 114 8.92 9.50 4.38
C ASP A 114 10.39 9.93 4.32
N GLY A 115 10.84 10.34 3.14
CA GLY A 115 12.19 10.80 2.91
C GLY A 115 12.64 10.60 1.47
N ASN A 116 13.71 11.30 1.10
CA ASN A 116 14.27 11.18 -0.23
C ASN A 116 15.26 10.02 -0.31
N ASN A 117 15.22 9.29 -1.43
CA ASN A 117 16.17 8.21 -1.77
C ASN A 117 16.27 7.08 -0.73
N TYR A 118 15.14 6.61 -0.19
CA TYR A 118 15.12 5.40 0.62
C TYR A 118 15.05 4.14 -0.25
N GLN A 119 15.48 3.02 0.33
CA GLN A 119 15.24 1.69 -0.23
C GLN A 119 14.48 0.85 0.79
N LEU A 120 13.30 0.38 0.41
CA LEU A 120 12.50 -0.50 1.24
C LEU A 120 12.76 -1.95 0.85
N HIS A 121 13.32 -2.72 1.79
CA HIS A 121 13.59 -4.15 1.65
C HIS A 121 12.81 -4.93 2.70
N VAL A 122 11.90 -5.80 2.28
CA VAL A 122 11.23 -6.75 3.18
C VAL A 122 12.07 -8.03 3.20
N THR A 123 12.86 -8.23 4.25
CA THR A 123 13.80 -9.36 4.33
C THR A 123 13.08 -10.70 4.49
N ARG A 124 13.69 -11.78 3.98
CA ARG A 124 13.13 -13.14 4.03
C ARG A 124 11.71 -13.21 3.47
N SER A 125 11.49 -12.49 2.37
CA SER A 125 10.20 -12.45 1.69
C SER A 125 10.38 -12.45 0.19
N THR A 126 9.32 -12.81 -0.51
CA THR A 126 9.21 -12.71 -1.97
C THR A 126 8.07 -11.77 -2.30
N CYS A 127 8.28 -10.84 -3.24
CA CYS A 127 7.20 -10.02 -3.78
C CYS A 127 6.31 -10.91 -4.66
N THR A 128 5.15 -11.31 -4.15
CA THR A 128 4.22 -12.23 -4.83
C THR A 128 3.23 -11.47 -5.71
N HIS A 129 2.90 -10.24 -5.34
CA HIS A 129 1.99 -9.39 -6.10
C HIS A 129 2.54 -7.97 -6.22
N LYS A 130 2.39 -7.40 -7.43
CA LYS A 130 2.68 -6.00 -7.72
C LYS A 130 1.60 -5.48 -8.65
N VAL A 131 0.77 -4.57 -8.13
CA VAL A 131 -0.28 -3.92 -8.92
C VAL A 131 -0.08 -2.41 -8.87
N ASP A 132 -0.12 -1.79 -10.04
CA ASP A 132 0.00 -0.34 -10.18
C ASP A 132 -1.37 0.24 -10.55
N PHE A 133 -1.59 1.46 -10.10
CA PHE A 133 -2.80 2.24 -10.36
C PHE A 133 -2.44 3.65 -10.80
N GLU A 134 -3.38 4.28 -11.48
CA GLU A 134 -3.38 5.70 -11.80
C GLU A 134 -4.51 6.39 -11.03
N CYS A 135 -4.15 7.44 -10.29
CA CYS A 135 -5.07 8.25 -9.50
C CYS A 135 -4.68 9.72 -9.69
N GLN A 136 -5.62 10.54 -10.17
CA GLN A 136 -5.38 11.96 -10.48
C GLN A 136 -4.17 12.22 -11.42
N GLY A 137 -3.87 11.28 -12.33
CA GLY A 137 -2.73 11.38 -13.25
C GLY A 137 -1.38 11.00 -12.63
N GLU A 138 -1.36 10.63 -11.35
CA GLU A 138 -0.19 10.15 -10.63
C GLU A 138 -0.27 8.65 -10.33
N ARG A 139 0.87 8.05 -10.01
CA ARG A 139 0.99 6.61 -9.78
C ARG A 139 0.90 6.24 -8.31
N LEU A 140 0.10 5.22 -8.03
CA LEU A 140 0.08 4.48 -6.77
C LEU A 140 0.46 3.03 -7.04
N GLN A 141 1.43 2.52 -6.30
CA GLN A 141 1.85 1.12 -6.38
C GLN A 141 1.51 0.39 -5.09
N LEU A 142 0.96 -0.81 -5.24
CA LEU A 142 0.75 -1.77 -4.17
C LEU A 142 1.63 -3.00 -4.41
N ARG A 143 2.43 -3.35 -3.41
CA ARG A 143 3.24 -4.57 -3.39
C ARG A 143 2.82 -5.44 -2.22
N ILE A 144 2.70 -6.74 -2.45
CA ILE A 144 2.51 -7.75 -1.41
C ILE A 144 3.75 -8.63 -1.36
N PHE A 145 4.32 -8.73 -0.17
CA PHE A 145 5.44 -9.59 0.13
C PHE A 145 4.96 -10.74 1.01
N GLU A 146 5.30 -11.96 0.64
CA GLU A 146 5.02 -13.15 1.45
C GLU A 146 6.34 -13.67 2.05
N ARG A 147 6.32 -14.08 3.32
CA ARG A 147 7.50 -14.66 3.96
C ARG A 147 7.96 -15.89 3.19
N THR A 148 9.23 -15.93 2.83
CA THR A 148 9.84 -17.10 2.21
C THR A 148 10.01 -18.17 3.29
N ASP A 149 9.51 -19.38 3.04
CA ASP A 149 9.76 -20.50 3.94
C ASP A 149 11.25 -20.89 3.90
N ASP A 150 11.86 -21.05 5.09
CA ASP A 150 13.28 -21.38 5.27
C ASP A 150 13.70 -22.73 4.63
N ASN A 151 12.78 -23.48 4.01
CA ASN A 151 13.03 -24.78 3.39
C ASN A 151 13.65 -24.73 1.98
N MET A 152 13.86 -23.54 1.38
CA MET A 152 14.47 -23.40 0.05
C MET A 152 15.91 -22.87 0.04
N ALA A 153 16.50 -22.57 1.19
CA ALA A 153 17.88 -22.06 1.30
C ALA A 153 18.95 -23.16 1.44
N ALA A 154 18.59 -24.45 1.31
CA ALA A 154 19.48 -25.58 1.55
C ALA A 154 19.49 -26.64 0.43
N ALA A 155 19.23 -26.25 -0.83
CA ALA A 155 19.39 -27.12 -2.00
C ALA A 155 20.52 -26.64 -2.91
#